data_AF-A0A8J3RJC7-F1
#
_entry.id   AF-A0A8J3RJC7-F1
#
_cell.length_a   1.000
_cell.length_b   1.000
_cell.length_c   1.000
_cell.angle_alpha   90.00
_cell.angle_beta   90.00
_cell.angle_gamma   90.00
#
_symmetry.space_group_name_H-M   'P 1'
#
loop_
_entity.id
_entity.type
_entity.pdbx_description
1 polymer ?
#
loop_
_entity_poly.entity_id
_entity_poly.type
_entity_poly.pdbx_seq_one_letter_code
_entity_poly.pdbx_strand_id
1 'polypeptide(L)'
;MTRAVKCTACDGRGWKIVTRRGQVAAAVLGLATSSREDCLYCDGGQLPAEMYEWEVYSLINGAPQLGPCGTSVGQATCMDELRKTLRRLNPETQPYGRIIHRVYEFGALPDDWSRKVIFRATLDAAGQVRFERTAQ
;
A
#
# COMPACT_ATOMS: atom_id res chain seq x y z
N MET A 1 -23.01 -8.86 -7.32
CA MET A 1 -21.69 -8.20 -7.32
C MET A 1 -21.86 -6.79 -7.84
N THR A 2 -21.95 -5.80 -6.96
CA THR A 2 -22.10 -4.38 -7.32
C THR A 2 -20.72 -3.78 -7.62
N ARG A 3 -20.53 -3.31 -8.85
CA ARG A 3 -19.29 -2.70 -9.32
C ARG A 3 -19.13 -1.35 -8.60
N ALA A 4 -18.07 -1.19 -7.80
CA ALA A 4 -17.76 0.06 -7.13
C ALA A 4 -17.44 1.14 -8.19
N VAL A 5 -18.34 2.10 -8.38
CA VAL A 5 -18.13 3.23 -9.27
C VAL A 5 -17.45 4.33 -8.45
N LYS A 6 -16.27 4.78 -8.89
CA LYS A 6 -15.52 5.88 -8.26
C LYS A 6 -16.41 7.12 -8.22
N CYS A 7 -16.70 7.65 -7.02
CA CYS A 7 -17.44 8.90 -6.89
C CYS A 7 -16.61 10.05 -7.48
N THR A 8 -17.06 10.64 -8.59
CA THR A 8 -16.33 11.73 -9.27
C THR A 8 -16.25 13.00 -8.43
N ALA A 9 -17.21 13.21 -7.52
CA ALA A 9 -17.24 14.39 -6.68
C ALA A 9 -16.05 14.42 -5.70
N CYS A 10 -15.77 13.32 -5.02
CA CYS A 10 -14.66 13.19 -4.06
C CYS A 10 -13.49 12.37 -4.59
N ASP A 11 -13.50 12.03 -5.88
CA ASP A 11 -12.56 11.12 -6.51
C ASP A 11 -12.43 9.76 -5.78
N GLY A 12 -13.56 9.24 -5.28
CA GLY A 12 -13.63 7.98 -4.54
C GLY A 12 -13.12 8.04 -3.09
N ARG A 13 -12.79 9.23 -2.56
CA ARG A 13 -12.30 9.40 -1.18
C ARG A 13 -13.39 9.31 -0.10
N GLY A 14 -14.64 9.60 -0.44
CA GLY A 14 -15.73 9.70 0.55
C GLY A 14 -15.80 10.99 1.33
N TRP A 15 -14.86 11.90 1.11
CA TRP A 15 -14.75 13.18 1.83
C TRP A 15 -13.98 14.20 0.97
N LYS A 16 -14.04 15.47 1.36
CA LYS A 16 -13.34 16.59 0.70
C LYS A 16 -12.68 17.51 1.73
N ILE A 17 -11.59 18.14 1.33
CA ILE A 17 -11.01 19.25 2.09
C ILE A 17 -11.71 20.52 1.63
N VAL A 18 -12.33 21.22 2.57
CA VAL A 18 -13.01 22.49 2.30
C VAL A 18 -12.16 23.61 2.90
N THR A 19 -11.62 24.46 2.03
CA THR A 19 -11.02 25.74 2.41
C THR A 19 -12.08 26.82 2.25
N ARG A 20 -12.63 27.31 3.37
CA ARG A 20 -13.68 28.35 3.32
C ARG A 20 -13.04 29.71 2.98
N ARG A 21 -13.52 30.37 1.92
CA ARG A 21 -13.13 31.75 1.58
C ARG A 21 -13.63 32.72 2.67
N GLY A 22 -12.73 33.12 3.56
CA GLY A 22 -12.96 34.10 4.64
C GLY A 22 -11.86 34.14 5.71
N GLN A 23 -10.72 33.51 5.43
CA GLN A 23 -9.76 32.98 6.40
C GLN A 23 -8.59 33.90 6.75
N VAL A 24 -8.69 35.20 6.49
CA VAL A 24 -7.65 36.15 6.95
C VAL A 24 -7.58 36.13 8.49
N ALA A 25 -8.71 36.01 9.18
CA ALA A 25 -8.77 35.93 10.63
C ALA A 25 -8.27 34.60 11.22
N ALA A 26 -8.51 33.47 10.54
CA ALA A 26 -8.12 32.14 11.04
C ALA A 26 -6.61 31.89 10.94
N ALA A 27 -5.97 32.40 9.88
CA ALA A 27 -4.51 32.41 9.77
C ALA A 27 -3.85 33.30 10.84
N VAL A 28 -4.46 34.45 11.18
CA VAL A 28 -3.98 35.36 12.23
C VAL A 28 -4.12 34.75 13.64
N LEU A 29 -5.11 33.87 13.85
CA LEU A 29 -5.38 33.22 15.13
C LEU A 29 -4.70 31.84 15.29
N GLY A 30 -3.89 31.40 14.32
CA GLY A 30 -3.21 30.10 14.37
C GLY A 30 -4.13 28.88 14.31
N LEU A 31 -5.37 29.05 13.81
CA LEU A 31 -6.35 27.98 13.68
C LEU A 31 -6.21 27.25 12.34
N ALA A 32 -6.60 25.97 12.31
CA ALA A 32 -6.56 25.16 11.10
C ALA A 32 -7.38 25.81 9.97
N THR A 33 -6.74 26.03 8.83
CA THR A 33 -7.31 26.83 7.74
C THR A 33 -8.20 26.05 6.78
N SER A 34 -8.32 24.74 7.03
CA SER A 34 -9.08 23.78 6.26
C SER A 34 -9.71 22.76 7.20
N SER A 35 -10.86 22.22 6.79
CA SER A 35 -11.53 21.13 7.50
C SER A 35 -11.90 20.01 6.53
N ARG A 36 -11.83 18.76 7.00
CA ARG A 36 -12.35 17.60 6.29
C ARG A 36 -13.86 17.55 6.52
N GLU A 37 -14.61 17.53 5.43
CA GLU A 37 -16.06 17.33 5.44
C GLU A 37 -16.40 16.08 4.62
N ASP A 38 -17.38 15.30 5.07
CA ASP A 38 -17.82 14.10 4.37
C ASP A 38 -18.39 14.45 2.99
N CYS A 39 -18.20 13.55 2.03
CA CYS A 39 -18.69 13.77 0.68
C CYS A 39 -20.20 13.55 0.69
N LEU A 40 -20.95 14.63 0.56
CA LEU A 40 -22.42 14.58 0.49
C LEU A 40 -22.99 13.76 -0.68
N TYR A 41 -22.14 13.31 -1.61
CA TYR A 41 -22.52 12.59 -2.83
C TYR A 41 -22.17 11.10 -2.82
N CYS A 42 -21.61 10.57 -1.72
CA CYS A 42 -21.38 9.14 -1.55
C CYS A 42 -21.24 8.77 -0.08
N ASP A 43 -21.59 7.53 0.28
CA ASP A 43 -21.53 7.00 1.65
C ASP A 43 -20.10 6.68 2.15
N GLY A 44 -19.09 7.43 1.68
CA GLY A 44 -17.68 7.21 2.01
C GLY A 44 -16.86 6.60 0.86
N GLY A 45 -15.53 6.64 1.02
CA GLY A 45 -14.59 6.20 0.02
C GLY A 45 -14.33 4.72 0.20
N GLN A 46 -14.58 3.92 -0.85
CA GLN A 46 -14.26 2.49 -0.84
C GLN A 46 -12.80 2.21 -1.20
N LEU A 47 -11.87 3.11 -0.86
CA LEU A 47 -10.45 2.78 -0.93
C LEU A 47 -10.07 2.01 0.33
N PRO A 48 -9.41 0.84 0.20
CA PRO A 48 -8.84 0.18 1.36
C PRO A 48 -7.91 1.16 2.07
N ALA A 49 -8.15 1.42 3.36
CA ALA A 49 -7.24 2.23 4.19
C ALA A 49 -5.84 1.60 4.28
N GLU A 50 -5.76 0.32 3.92
CA GLU A 50 -4.62 -0.56 4.07
C GLU A 50 -4.54 -1.52 2.87
N MET A 51 -3.34 -1.71 2.32
CA MET A 51 -3.05 -2.66 1.26
C MET A 51 -1.69 -3.31 1.49
N TYR A 52 -1.54 -4.55 1.03
CA TYR A 52 -0.29 -5.28 1.08
C TYR A 52 0.23 -5.53 -0.33
N GLU A 53 1.51 -5.29 -0.54
CA GLU A 53 2.20 -5.62 -1.79
C GLU A 53 3.20 -6.74 -1.55
N TRP A 54 3.36 -7.60 -2.53
CA TRP A 54 4.43 -8.59 -2.54
C TRP A 54 5.29 -8.38 -3.78
N GLU A 55 6.60 -8.49 -3.60
CA GLU A 55 7.59 -8.33 -4.66
C GLU A 55 8.56 -9.50 -4.60
N VAL A 56 8.92 -10.03 -5.76
CA VAL A 56 9.98 -11.02 -5.89
C VAL A 56 11.17 -10.41 -6.60
N TYR A 57 12.35 -10.74 -6.13
CA TYR A 57 13.61 -10.33 -6.70
C TYR A 57 14.48 -11.56 -6.96
N SER A 58 15.26 -11.50 -8.02
CA SER A 58 16.35 -12.44 -8.29
C SER A 58 17.66 -11.68 -8.44
N LEU A 59 18.78 -12.32 -8.11
CA LEU A 59 20.10 -11.74 -8.33
C LEU A 59 20.58 -12.11 -9.74
N ILE A 60 20.62 -11.13 -10.64
CA ILE A 60 21.16 -11.29 -11.99
C ILE A 60 22.41 -10.43 -12.08
N ASN A 61 23.56 -11.06 -12.32
CA ASN A 61 24.87 -10.39 -12.38
C ASN A 61 25.19 -9.56 -11.11
N GLY A 62 24.76 -10.04 -9.94
CA GLY A 62 24.96 -9.34 -8.66
C GLY A 62 24.02 -8.16 -8.40
N ALA A 63 23.14 -7.81 -9.36
CA ALA A 63 22.13 -6.77 -9.19
C ALA A 63 20.77 -7.40 -8.88
N PRO A 64 20.01 -6.87 -7.90
CA PRO A 64 18.64 -7.31 -7.65
C PRO A 64 17.74 -6.83 -8.78
N GLN A 65 17.13 -7.77 -9.49
CA GLN A 65 16.16 -7.49 -10.54
C GLN A 65 14.75 -7.82 -10.03
N LEU A 66 13.82 -6.87 -10.19
CA LEU A 66 12.42 -7.07 -9.86
C LEU A 66 11.80 -8.08 -10.84
N GLY A 67 11.19 -9.11 -10.29
CA GLY A 67 10.41 -10.12 -10.99
C GLY A 67 8.90 -9.93 -10.75
N PRO A 68 8.12 -11.01 -10.67
CA PRO A 68 6.70 -10.94 -10.40
C PRO A 68 6.40 -10.19 -9.10
N CYS A 69 5.35 -9.37 -9.13
CA CYS A 69 4.83 -8.64 -7.99
C CYS A 69 3.31 -8.55 -8.06
N GLY A 70 2.67 -8.17 -6.95
CA GLY A 70 1.23 -8.01 -6.89
C GLY A 70 0.76 -7.37 -5.59
N THR A 71 -0.54 -7.13 -5.50
CA THR A 71 -1.17 -6.52 -4.33
C THR A 71 -2.31 -7.37 -3.79
N SER A 72 -2.64 -7.19 -2.51
CA SER A 72 -3.69 -7.92 -1.81
C SER A 72 -4.22 -7.08 -0.64
N VAL A 73 -5.52 -7.23 -0.33
CA VAL A 73 -6.16 -6.50 0.78
C VAL A 73 -5.80 -7.11 2.15
N GLY A 74 -5.28 -8.34 2.19
CA GLY A 74 -4.91 -9.03 3.43
C GLY A 74 -3.46 -9.52 3.45
N GLN A 75 -2.79 -9.36 4.59
CA GLN A 75 -1.42 -9.81 4.80
C GLN A 75 -1.23 -11.30 4.51
N ALA A 76 -2.13 -12.16 5.03
CA ALA A 76 -2.02 -13.61 4.86
C ALA A 76 -2.08 -14.03 3.38
N THR A 77 -3.02 -13.47 2.62
CA THR A 77 -3.14 -13.68 1.17
C THR A 77 -1.88 -13.22 0.45
N CYS A 78 -1.35 -12.05 0.82
CA CYS A 78 -0.13 -11.51 0.25
C CYS A 78 1.09 -12.44 0.49
N MET A 79 1.23 -12.96 1.72
CA MET A 79 2.27 -13.93 2.07
C MET A 79 2.11 -15.26 1.32
N ASP A 80 0.88 -15.75 1.14
CA ASP A 80 0.61 -16.98 0.42
C ASP A 80 0.92 -16.84 -1.08
N GLU A 81 0.55 -15.73 -1.71
CA GLU A 81 0.89 -15.44 -3.11
C GLU A 81 2.41 -15.32 -3.30
N LEU A 82 3.10 -14.64 -2.37
CA LEU A 82 4.57 -14.58 -2.39
C LEU A 82 5.19 -15.97 -2.26
N ARG A 83 4.69 -16.80 -1.34
CA ARG A 83 5.17 -18.17 -1.12
C ARG A 83 4.98 -19.04 -2.37
N LYS A 84 3.79 -19.00 -2.98
CA LYS A 84 3.48 -19.74 -4.22
C LYS A 84 4.40 -19.31 -5.36
N THR A 85 4.66 -18.01 -5.47
CA THR A 85 5.49 -17.45 -6.54
C THR A 85 6.96 -17.84 -6.36
N LEU A 86 7.53 -17.68 -5.16
CA LEU A 86 8.92 -18.05 -4.88
C LEU A 86 9.19 -19.53 -5.15
N ARG A 87 8.27 -20.42 -4.77
CA ARG A 87 8.40 -21.88 -5.01
C ARG A 87 8.45 -22.28 -6.49
N ARG A 88 8.00 -21.41 -7.40
CA ARG A 88 8.02 -21.67 -8.85
C ARG A 88 9.30 -21.18 -9.51
N LEU A 89 10.15 -20.44 -8.79
CA LEU A 89 11.38 -19.88 -9.32
C LEU A 89 12.55 -20.82 -9.13
N ASN A 90 13.58 -20.64 -9.98
CA ASN A 90 14.81 -21.40 -9.91
C ASN A 90 15.62 -21.01 -8.66
N PRO A 91 15.87 -21.94 -7.71
CA PRO A 91 16.67 -21.67 -6.51
C PRO A 91 18.08 -21.15 -6.82
N GLU A 92 18.68 -21.55 -7.96
CA GLU A 92 20.02 -21.14 -8.38
C GLU A 92 20.14 -19.62 -8.60
N THR A 93 19.03 -18.95 -8.89
CA THR A 93 18.99 -17.48 -9.05
C THR A 93 18.89 -16.70 -7.73
N GLN A 94 18.95 -17.43 -6.61
CA GLN A 94 18.80 -16.91 -5.25
C GLN A 94 17.58 -15.97 -5.12
N PRO A 95 16.37 -16.43 -5.46
CA PRO A 95 15.20 -15.59 -5.42
C PRO A 95 14.82 -15.26 -3.97
N TYR A 96 14.45 -14.01 -3.74
CA TYR A 96 13.96 -13.53 -2.45
C TYR A 96 12.75 -12.63 -2.64
N GLY A 97 11.95 -12.51 -1.60
CA GLY A 97 10.70 -11.77 -1.61
C GLY A 97 10.62 -10.68 -0.56
N ARG A 98 9.71 -9.73 -0.75
CA ARG A 98 9.36 -8.71 0.23
C ARG A 98 7.84 -8.60 0.34
N ILE A 99 7.35 -8.44 1.56
CA ILE A 99 5.98 -7.99 1.82
C ILE A 99 6.05 -6.56 2.30
N ILE A 100 5.28 -5.71 1.63
CA ILE A 100 5.19 -4.30 1.89
C ILE A 100 3.79 -3.99 2.39
N HIS A 101 3.73 -3.28 3.49
CA HIS A 101 2.51 -2.72 4.05
C HIS A 101 2.37 -1.29 3.54
N ARG A 102 1.23 -1.01 2.90
CA ARG A 102 0.84 0.31 2.44
C ARG A 102 -0.34 0.80 3.25
N VAL A 103 -0.11 1.83 4.05
CA VAL A 103 -1.16 2.50 4.81
C VAL A 103 -1.35 3.89 4.23
N TYR A 104 -2.61 4.24 4.02
CA TYR A 104 -2.95 5.60 3.66
C TYR A 104 -2.74 6.52 4.88
N GLU A 105 -1.81 7.46 4.79
CA GLU A 105 -1.56 8.43 5.86
C GLU A 105 -2.42 9.69 5.70
N PHE A 106 -2.94 10.17 6.83
CA PHE A 106 -3.78 11.36 6.91
C PHE A 106 -2.95 12.63 6.65
N GLY A 107 -3.41 13.51 5.75
CA GLY A 107 -2.81 14.82 5.49
C GLY A 107 -1.74 14.83 4.39
N ALA A 108 -1.40 13.67 3.85
CA ALA A 108 -0.44 13.51 2.78
C ALA A 108 -1.16 13.47 1.41
N LEU A 109 -0.50 13.91 0.34
CA LEU A 109 -1.10 13.98 -1.01
C LEU A 109 -1.55 12.59 -1.48
N PRO A 110 -2.43 12.45 -2.49
CA PRO A 110 -2.95 11.15 -2.96
C PRO A 110 -1.88 10.10 -3.32
N ASP A 111 -0.63 10.52 -3.54
CA ASP A 111 0.53 9.65 -3.81
C ASP A 111 1.36 9.27 -2.57
N ASP A 112 1.08 9.84 -1.41
CA ASP A 112 1.83 9.63 -0.16
C ASP A 112 1.29 8.44 0.64
N TRP A 113 1.32 7.26 0.03
CA TRP A 113 1.12 6.02 0.78
C TRP A 113 2.40 5.72 1.56
N SER A 114 2.28 5.57 2.88
CA SER A 114 3.40 5.06 3.67
C SER A 114 3.71 3.64 3.20
N ARG A 115 4.95 3.41 2.78
CA ARG A 115 5.40 2.13 2.24
C ARG A 115 6.42 1.53 3.19
N LYS A 116 6.03 0.52 3.95
CA LYS A 116 6.91 -0.15 4.91
C LYS A 116 7.10 -1.61 4.55
N VAL A 117 8.33 -2.06 4.31
CA VAL A 117 8.61 -3.50 4.22
C VAL A 117 8.41 -4.08 5.62
N ILE A 118 7.51 -5.06 5.74
CA ILE A 118 7.16 -5.72 7.01
C ILE A 118 7.65 -7.17 7.09
N PHE A 119 7.87 -7.82 5.94
CA PHE A 119 8.51 -9.13 5.87
C PHE A 119 9.50 -9.21 4.72
N ARG A 120 10.56 -9.98 4.93
CA ARG A 120 11.44 -10.52 3.90
C ARG A 120 11.19 -12.02 3.80
N ALA A 121 11.16 -12.53 2.58
CA ALA A 121 11.04 -13.95 2.33
C ALA A 121 12.30 -14.46 1.62
N THR A 122 12.80 -15.60 2.05
CA THR A 122 13.94 -16.29 1.39
C THR A 122 13.52 -17.70 1.03
N LEU A 123 13.98 -18.17 -0.13
CA LEU A 123 13.84 -19.55 -0.55
C LEU A 123 15.11 -20.31 -0.18
N ASP A 124 15.00 -21.33 0.66
CA ASP A 124 16.14 -22.20 0.99
C ASP A 124 16.37 -23.28 -0.07
N ALA A 125 17.53 -23.95 0.00
CA ALA A 125 17.90 -25.01 -0.95
C ALA A 125 16.93 -26.22 -0.91
N ALA A 126 16.13 -26.37 0.13
CA ALA A 126 15.11 -27.40 0.25
C ALA A 126 13.76 -26.97 -0.35
N GLY A 127 13.67 -25.78 -0.96
CA GLY A 127 12.44 -25.24 -1.53
C GLY A 127 11.45 -24.73 -0.48
N GLN A 128 11.88 -24.57 0.78
CA GLN A 128 11.07 -23.97 1.82
C GLN A 128 11.22 -22.45 1.79
N VAL A 129 10.10 -21.76 1.98
CA VAL A 129 10.08 -20.30 2.05
C VAL A 129 10.03 -19.91 3.52
N ARG A 130 11.03 -19.15 3.96
CA ARG A 130 11.10 -18.61 5.32
C ARG A 130 10.76 -17.14 5.29
N PHE A 131 9.95 -16.71 6.25
CA PHE A 131 9.57 -15.30 6.41
C PHE A 131 10.26 -14.75 7.65
N GLU A 132 10.96 -13.64 7.46
CA GLU A 132 11.60 -12.87 8.51
C GLU A 132 10.90 -11.52 8.63
N ARG A 133 10.43 -11.19 9.83
CA ARG A 133 9.83 -9.89 10.10
C ARG A 133 10.94 -8.84 10.14
N THR A 134 10.78 -7.74 9.43
CA THR A 134 11.71 -6.61 9.50
C THR A 134 11.52 -5.88 10.84
N ALA A 135 12.62 -5.45 11.46
CA ALA A 135 12.56 -4.63 12.67
C ALA A 135 11.77 -3.34 12.34
N GLN A 136 10.75 -3.06 13.17
CA GLN A 136 9.84 -1.92 13.00
C GLN A 136 10.47 -0.61 13.44
#